data_AF-A0A943TIS9-F1
#
_entry.id   AF-A0A943TIS9-F1
#
_cell.length_a   1.000
_cell.length_b   1.000
_cell.length_c   1.000
_cell.angle_alpha   90.00
_cell.angle_beta   90.00
_cell.angle_gamma   90.00
#
_symmetry.space_group_name_H-M   'P 1'
#
loop_
_entity.id
_entity.type
_entity.pdbx_description
1 polymer ?
#
loop_
_entity_poly.entity_id
_entity_poly.type
_entity_poly.pdbx_seq_one_letter_code
_entity_poly.pdbx_strand_id
1 'polypeptide(L)'
;MAKEIKYGSEARAALGAGVDKLANTVRVTIGPKGRNVVLDKSFGAPLITNDGVTIAKEIELEDAFENMGAQLVKEVATKTNDVAGDGTTTA
;
A
#
# COMPACT_ATOMS: atom_id res chain seq x y z
N MET A 1 25.54 8.49 3.17
CA MET A 1 24.75 8.56 4.42
C MET A 1 25.00 7.31 5.24
N ALA A 2 24.98 7.44 6.58
CA ALA A 2 25.04 6.28 7.47
C ALA A 2 23.74 5.48 7.39
N LYS A 3 23.81 4.15 7.58
CA LYS A 3 22.62 3.30 7.63
C LYS A 3 22.04 3.31 9.04
N GLU A 4 20.74 3.49 9.16
CA GLU A 4 20.01 3.24 10.40
C GLU A 4 19.67 1.75 10.50
N ILE A 5 19.82 1.17 11.69
CA ILE A 5 19.58 -0.26 11.91
C ILE A 5 18.68 -0.43 13.14
N LYS A 6 17.51 -1.01 12.92
CA LYS A 6 16.53 -1.38 13.98
C LYS A 6 16.45 -2.89 14.11
N TYR A 7 16.15 -3.37 15.32
CA TYR A 7 16.08 -4.80 15.62
C TYR A 7 14.80 -5.16 16.41
N GLY A 8 14.51 -6.45 16.49
CA GLY A 8 13.55 -6.99 17.45
C GLY A 8 12.11 -6.51 17.24
N SER A 9 11.46 -6.08 18.33
CA SER A 9 10.07 -5.62 18.33
C SER A 9 9.90 -4.26 17.66
N GLU A 10 10.87 -3.35 17.82
CA GLU A 10 10.81 -2.00 17.27
C GLU A 10 10.79 -2.03 15.73
N ALA A 11 11.67 -2.82 15.11
CA ALA A 11 11.67 -3.02 13.67
C ALA A 11 10.34 -3.60 13.16
N ARG A 12 9.79 -4.61 13.86
CA ARG A 12 8.51 -5.24 13.49
C ARG A 12 7.33 -4.30 13.65
N ALA A 13 7.32 -3.47 14.69
CA ALA A 13 6.27 -2.48 14.89
C ALA A 13 6.27 -1.41 13.79
N ALA A 14 7.45 -0.91 13.40
CA ALA A 14 7.58 0.04 12.30
C ALA A 14 7.13 -0.57 10.96
N LEU A 15 7.58 -1.79 10.64
CA LEU A 15 7.11 -2.50 9.44
C LEU A 15 5.59 -2.71 9.46
N GLY A 16 5.04 -3.15 10.60
CA GLY A 16 3.60 -3.37 10.78
C GLY A 16 2.78 -2.10 10.59
N ALA A 17 3.24 -0.96 11.11
CA ALA A 17 2.57 0.33 10.90
C ALA A 17 2.51 0.71 9.41
N GLY A 18 3.56 0.42 8.65
CA GLY A 18 3.59 0.58 7.20
C GLY A 18 2.59 -0.31 6.46
N VAL A 19 2.55 -1.59 6.83
CA VAL A 19 1.57 -2.56 6.32
C VAL A 19 0.15 -2.09 6.59
N ASP A 20 -0.14 -1.67 7.82
CA ASP A 20 -1.46 -1.20 8.22
C ASP A 20 -1.88 0.04 7.43
N LYS A 21 -0.97 0.99 7.18
CA LYS A 21 -1.28 2.19 6.37
C LYS A 21 -1.70 1.82 4.94
N LEU A 22 -0.97 0.93 4.29
CA LEU A 22 -1.33 0.42 2.96
C LEU A 22 -2.67 -0.34 3.00
N ALA A 23 -2.78 -1.34 3.86
CA ALA A 23 -3.94 -2.23 3.94
C ALA A 23 -5.22 -1.47 4.31
N ASN A 24 -5.16 -0.53 5.26
CA ASN A 24 -6.31 0.28 5.63
C ASN A 24 -6.78 1.20 4.51
N THR A 25 -5.87 1.63 3.63
CA THR A 25 -6.20 2.46 2.48
C THR A 25 -6.81 1.64 1.35
N VAL A 26 -6.28 0.44 1.08
CA VAL A 26 -6.76 -0.42 0.00
C VAL A 26 -8.07 -1.11 0.37
N ARG A 27 -8.24 -1.57 1.63
CA ARG A 27 -9.42 -2.35 2.02
C ARG A 27 -10.76 -1.63 1.84
N VAL A 28 -10.78 -0.29 1.82
CA VAL A 28 -12.04 0.46 1.67
C VAL A 28 -12.68 0.23 0.31
N THR A 29 -11.91 -0.24 -0.68
CA THR A 29 -12.39 -0.48 -2.04
C THR A 29 -12.94 -1.89 -2.25
N ILE A 30 -12.91 -2.76 -1.22
CA ILE A 30 -13.25 -4.16 -1.38
C ILE A 30 -14.75 -4.39 -1.63
N GLY A 31 -15.04 -5.25 -2.61
CA GLY A 31 -16.37 -5.77 -2.88
C GLY A 31 -17.33 -4.80 -3.57
N PRO A 32 -18.59 -5.20 -3.78
CA PRO A 32 -19.56 -4.44 -4.59
C PRO A 32 -20.01 -3.11 -3.95
N LYS A 33 -19.68 -2.88 -2.68
CA LYS A 33 -19.94 -1.63 -1.94
C LYS A 33 -18.65 -0.89 -1.57
N GLY A 34 -17.54 -1.22 -2.24
CA GLY A 34 -16.27 -0.51 -2.09
C GLY A 34 -16.43 0.99 -2.32
N ARG A 35 -15.68 1.77 -1.55
CA ARG A 35 -15.60 3.23 -1.69
C ARG A 35 -14.45 3.61 -2.61
N ASN A 36 -14.54 4.81 -3.18
CA ASN A 36 -13.45 5.35 -3.97
C ASN A 36 -12.39 5.97 -3.07
N VAL A 37 -11.14 5.85 -3.50
CA VAL A 37 -9.99 6.59 -2.99
C VAL A 37 -9.66 7.70 -3.97
N VAL A 38 -9.26 8.85 -3.45
CA VAL A 38 -8.83 10.01 -4.23
C VAL A 38 -7.31 10.07 -4.15
N LEU A 39 -6.66 10.03 -5.30
CA LEU A 39 -5.21 10.07 -5.47
C LEU A 39 -4.83 11.40 -6.10
N ASP A 40 -3.88 12.10 -5.49
CA ASP A 40 -3.38 13.35 -6.04
C ASP A 40 -2.58 13.09 -7.33
N LYS A 41 -2.54 14.09 -8.21
CA LYS A 41 -1.75 14.06 -9.44
C LYS A 41 -0.99 15.35 -9.55
N SER A 42 0.28 15.28 -9.94
CA SER A 42 1.14 16.46 -10.08
C SER A 42 0.61 17.51 -11.06
N PHE A 43 -0.26 17.10 -11.99
CA PHE A 43 -0.92 18.00 -12.93
C PHE A 43 -2.37 17.55 -13.20
N GLY A 44 -3.27 18.52 -13.36
CA GLY A 44 -4.67 18.28 -13.72
C GLY A 44 -5.58 17.98 -12.52
N ALA A 45 -6.62 17.20 -12.77
CA ALA A 45 -7.59 16.78 -11.75
C ALA A 45 -7.09 15.52 -11.00
N PRO A 46 -7.48 15.33 -9.72
CA PRO A 46 -7.14 14.14 -8.97
C PRO A 46 -7.77 12.88 -9.60
N LEU A 47 -7.13 11.73 -9.38
CA LEU A 47 -7.64 10.44 -9.81
C LEU A 47 -8.56 9.86 -8.74
N ILE A 48 -9.82 9.60 -9.09
CA ILE A 48 -10.79 8.92 -8.23
C ILE A 48 -10.88 7.47 -8.71
N THR A 49 -10.52 6.50 -7.87
CA THR A 49 -10.50 5.08 -8.24
C THR A 49 -10.90 4.17 -7.09
N ASN A 50 -11.43 2.99 -7.40
CA ASN A 50 -11.62 1.88 -6.47
C ASN A 50 -10.71 0.68 -6.79
N ASP A 51 -9.77 0.83 -7.73
CA ASP A 51 -8.80 -0.21 -8.06
C ASP A 51 -7.68 -0.28 -7.00
N GLY A 52 -7.67 -1.37 -6.24
CA GLY A 52 -6.69 -1.60 -5.17
C GLY A 52 -5.24 -1.66 -5.67
N VAL A 53 -4.99 -2.11 -6.90
CA VAL A 53 -3.63 -2.17 -7.46
C VAL A 53 -3.11 -0.77 -7.74
N THR A 54 -3.92 0.06 -8.38
CA THR A 54 -3.56 1.45 -8.64
C THR A 54 -3.33 2.21 -7.33
N ILE A 55 -4.19 2.02 -6.32
CA ILE A 55 -4.03 2.66 -5.01
C ILE A 55 -2.73 2.21 -4.33
N ALA A 56 -2.45 0.91 -4.30
CA ALA A 56 -1.25 0.38 -3.67
C ALA A 56 0.04 0.89 -4.35
N LYS A 57 -0.01 1.15 -5.67
CA LYS A 57 1.15 1.67 -6.41
C LYS A 57 1.55 3.08 -6.01
N GLU A 58 0.57 3.93 -5.71
CA GLU A 58 0.77 5.33 -5.31
C GLU A 58 1.17 5.50 -3.84
N ILE A 59 1.13 4.45 -3.02
CA ILE A 59 1.52 4.56 -1.61
C ILE A 59 3.03 4.51 -1.45
N GLU A 60 3.55 5.63 -0.92
CA GLU A 60 4.93 5.80 -0.48
C GLU A 60 4.90 6.57 0.86
N LEU A 61 5.60 6.05 1.86
CA LEU A 61 5.61 6.60 3.21
C LEU A 61 6.93 7.32 3.50
N GLU A 62 6.87 8.41 4.25
CA GLU A 62 8.06 9.21 4.61
C GLU A 62 9.03 8.44 5.53
N ASP A 63 8.51 7.67 6.50
CA ASP A 63 9.35 6.83 7.35
C ASP A 63 9.85 5.61 6.56
N ALA A 64 11.17 5.45 6.49
CA ALA A 64 11.78 4.40 5.69
C ALA A 64 11.41 2.98 6.16
N PHE A 65 11.23 2.75 7.47
CA PHE A 65 10.88 1.43 8.01
C PHE A 65 9.43 1.09 7.77
N GLU A 66 8.52 2.06 7.95
CA GLU A 66 7.13 1.89 7.55
C GLU A 66 7.02 1.69 6.04
N ASN A 67 7.73 2.49 5.23
CA ASN A 67 7.70 2.35 3.78
C ASN A 67 8.18 0.95 3.35
N MET A 68 9.24 0.40 3.97
CA MET A 68 9.65 -0.99 3.72
C MET A 68 8.51 -1.98 3.98
N GLY A 69 7.73 -1.79 5.06
CA GLY A 69 6.56 -2.62 5.35
C GLY A 69 5.47 -2.51 4.27
N ALA A 70 5.16 -1.29 3.85
CA ALA A 70 4.20 -1.04 2.77
C ALA A 70 4.66 -1.65 1.43
N GLN A 71 5.94 -1.47 1.06
CA GLN A 71 6.47 -2.01 -0.19
C GLN A 71 6.42 -3.55 -0.24
N LEU A 72 6.63 -4.23 0.89
CA LEU A 72 6.52 -5.70 0.96
C LEU A 72 5.11 -6.19 0.57
N VAL A 73 4.07 -5.55 1.09
CA VAL A 73 2.68 -5.96 0.82
C VAL A 73 2.22 -5.51 -0.56
N LYS A 74 2.70 -4.36 -1.05
CA LYS A 74 2.51 -3.95 -2.45
C LYS A 74 3.06 -4.99 -3.44
N GLU A 75 4.19 -5.62 -3.12
CA GLU A 75 4.75 -6.69 -3.96
C GLU A 75 3.83 -7.93 -3.99
N VAL A 76 3.22 -8.30 -2.86
CA VAL A 76 2.23 -9.38 -2.78
C VAL A 76 1.03 -9.07 -3.67
N ALA A 77 0.44 -7.87 -3.53
CA ALA A 77 -0.69 -7.44 -4.35
C ALA A 77 -0.35 -7.45 -5.85
N THR A 78 0.84 -6.98 -6.23
CA THR A 78 1.29 -6.95 -7.63
C THR A 78 1.42 -8.37 -8.20
N LYS A 79 2.04 -9.30 -7.47
CA LYS A 79 2.17 -10.69 -7.91
C LYS A 79 0.81 -11.38 -8.06
N THR A 80 -0.12 -11.13 -7.14
CA THR A 80 -1.50 -11.64 -7.26
C THR A 80 -2.15 -11.14 -8.54
N ASN A 81 -1.99 -9.85 -8.86
CA ASN A 81 -2.49 -9.29 -10.12
C ASN A 81 -1.86 -9.94 -11.35
N ASP A 82 -0.55 -10.17 -11.34
CA ASP A 82 0.15 -10.74 -12.49
C ASP A 82 -0.28 -12.19 -12.78
N VAL A 83 -0.67 -12.94 -11.75
CA VAL A 83 -1.10 -14.34 -11.89
C VAL A 83 -2.60 -14.46 -12.18
N ALA A 84 -3.43 -13.70 -11.46
CA ALA A 84 -4.88 -13.89 -11.47
C ALA A 84 -5.64 -12.75 -12.17
N GLY A 85 -5.04 -11.56 -12.31
CA GLY A 85 -5.70 -10.36 -12.83
C GLY A 85 -6.75 -9.74 -11.91
N ASP A 86 -6.94 -10.30 -10.70
CA ASP A 86 -7.90 -9.85 -9.68
C ASP A 86 -7.43 -10.34 -8.29
N GLY A 87 -8.11 -9.93 -7.21
CA GLY A 87 -7.88 -10.40 -5.85
C GLY A 87 -6.82 -9.61 -5.07
N THR A 88 -6.34 -8.51 -5.62
CA THR A 88 -5.26 -7.69 -5.02
C THR A 88 -5.65 -6.96 -3.75
N THR A 89 -6.93 -6.67 -3.57
CA THR A 89 -7.47 -6.08 -2.32
C THR A 89 -7.70 -7.16 -1.26
N THR A 90 -7.76 -8.43 -1.67
CA THR A 90 -7.98 -9.59 -0.79
C THR A 90 -6.67 -10.19 -0.29
N ALA A 91 -5.62 -10.15 -1.12
CA ALA A 91 -4.27 -10.65 -0.82
C ALA A 91 -3.49 -9.72 0.12
#